data_AF-A0A3A4ZR97-F1
#
_entry.id   AF-A0A3A4ZR97-F1
#
_cell.length_a   1.000
_cell.length_b   1.000
_cell.length_c   1.000
_cell.angle_alpha   90.00
_cell.angle_beta   90.00
_cell.angle_gamma   90.00
#
_symmetry.space_group_name_H-M   'P 1'
#
loop_
_entity.id
_entity.type
_entity.pdbx_description
1 polymer ?
#
loop_
_entity_poly.entity_id
_entity_poly.type
_entity_poly.pdbx_seq_one_letter_code
_entity_poly.pdbx_strand_id
1 'polypeptide(L)'
;MKSSTKISLEKLGPPGIPGHLVIVDKLKGDTRTDQEQLRDQSERMFHVTAILSKTPLLDEDIDLSLAVERGGSYINASPDAVTSLIKTSLGNITLSHNSHRELARIEFECAAASQIGALGLFHTAVSPFLDHISYLANVPIHLARTECMDKKNNVHFYDYINPHPHVTLNPHEARIFTRVLPLYALYREAKNSGSPFYRFLCYYKILEGTYAHIRPEFFLEARTRAVKVVTEKEVVPDHEELRFSHGDQIGKSIKTVFDNRFTPQFRDEIAHYLLSDGAVLNVSDFNAVRRFGGELLAIELCARTVIGVQERYEAQLG
;
A
#
# COMPACT_ATOMS: atom_id res chain seq x y z
N MET A 1 -19.33 -24.85 -4.03
CA MET A 1 -20.17 -23.66 -3.77
C MET A 1 -19.24 -22.46 -3.65
N LYS A 2 -19.32 -21.48 -4.56
CA LYS A 2 -18.59 -20.21 -4.41
C LYS A 2 -19.38 -19.33 -3.44
N SER A 3 -18.99 -19.27 -2.17
CA SER A 3 -19.46 -18.18 -1.31
C SER A 3 -18.68 -16.93 -1.71
N SER A 4 -19.23 -16.14 -2.63
CA SER A 4 -18.79 -14.77 -2.82
C SER A 4 -19.33 -13.96 -1.64
N THR A 5 -18.52 -13.75 -0.61
CA THR A 5 -18.85 -12.84 0.48
C THR A 5 -18.42 -11.45 0.03
N LYS A 6 -19.37 -10.62 -0.44
CA LYS A 6 -19.10 -9.21 -0.70
C LYS A 6 -19.11 -8.44 0.62
N ILE A 7 -18.03 -7.71 0.91
CA ILE A 7 -17.93 -6.82 2.06
C ILE A 7 -18.24 -5.40 1.56
N SER A 8 -19.18 -4.70 2.23
CA SER A 8 -19.51 -3.31 1.89
C SER A 8 -18.30 -2.39 2.10
N LEU A 9 -18.09 -1.46 1.17
CA LEU A 9 -17.01 -0.46 1.20
C LEU A 9 -16.96 0.34 2.51
N GLU A 10 -18.13 0.62 3.11
CA GLU A 10 -18.24 1.38 4.37
C GLU A 10 -17.64 0.66 5.58
N LYS A 11 -17.43 -0.66 5.48
CA LYS A 11 -16.80 -1.48 6.52
C LYS A 11 -15.30 -1.65 6.31
N LEU A 12 -14.77 -1.06 5.24
CA LEU A 12 -13.37 -1.14 4.86
C LEU A 12 -12.63 0.10 5.33
N GLY A 13 -11.30 0.02 5.33
CA GLY A 13 -10.45 1.15 5.62
C GLY A 13 -10.49 2.21 4.50
N PRO A 14 -9.77 3.33 4.69
CA PRO A 14 -9.66 4.40 3.71
C PRO A 14 -9.23 3.92 2.32
N PRO A 15 -9.77 4.51 1.26
CA PRO A 15 -9.54 4.02 -0.09
C PRO A 15 -8.08 4.20 -0.51
N GLY A 16 -7.54 3.16 -1.16
CA GLY A 16 -6.19 3.12 -1.68
C GLY A 16 -5.11 2.79 -0.65
N ILE A 17 -5.40 2.58 0.63
CA ILE A 17 -4.39 2.12 1.61
C ILE A 17 -4.43 0.60 1.75
N PRO A 18 -3.32 -0.06 2.16
CA PRO A 18 -3.34 -1.49 2.47
C PRO A 18 -4.36 -1.83 3.57
N GLY A 19 -5.13 -2.89 3.36
CA GLY A 19 -6.09 -3.46 4.29
C GLY A 19 -5.76 -4.93 4.55
N HIS A 20 -6.20 -5.41 5.73
CA HIS A 20 -6.03 -6.81 6.15
C HIS A 20 -7.39 -7.39 6.50
N LEU A 21 -7.74 -8.53 5.91
CA LEU A 21 -8.96 -9.28 6.23
C LEU A 21 -8.57 -10.62 6.84
N VAL A 22 -9.25 -10.98 7.94
CA VAL A 22 -9.04 -12.25 8.62
C VAL A 22 -10.34 -13.02 8.67
N ILE A 23 -10.32 -14.26 8.20
CA ILE A 23 -11.47 -15.17 8.21
C ILE A 23 -11.10 -16.37 9.06
N VAL A 24 -11.88 -16.60 10.12
CA VAL A 24 -11.71 -17.71 11.05
C VAL A 24 -12.80 -18.74 10.75
N ASP A 25 -12.43 -19.83 10.08
CA ASP A 25 -13.39 -20.85 9.70
C ASP A 25 -13.68 -21.79 10.88
N LYS A 26 -14.94 -21.79 11.33
CA LYS A 26 -15.39 -22.73 12.38
C LYS A 26 -15.67 -24.10 11.79
N LEU A 27 -14.73 -25.02 12.01
CA LEU A 27 -14.94 -26.43 11.74
C LEU A 27 -15.99 -27.02 12.70
N LYS A 28 -16.75 -28.00 12.21
CA LYS A 28 -17.76 -28.69 13.02
C LYS A 28 -17.11 -29.34 14.25
N GLY A 29 -17.51 -28.90 15.44
CA GLY A 29 -16.97 -29.40 16.71
C GLY A 29 -15.79 -28.61 17.26
N ASP A 30 -15.35 -27.53 16.60
CA ASP A 30 -14.35 -26.64 17.16
C ASP A 30 -14.97 -25.78 18.28
N THR A 31 -14.53 -26.01 19.52
CA THR A 31 -14.99 -25.27 20.71
C THR A 31 -14.13 -24.06 21.03
N ARG A 32 -13.03 -23.84 20.31
CA ARG A 32 -12.12 -22.71 20.55
C ARG A 32 -12.77 -21.41 20.10
N THR A 33 -12.52 -20.33 20.82
CA THR A 33 -12.89 -18.97 20.44
C THR A 33 -12.02 -18.45 19.30
N ASP A 34 -12.49 -17.42 18.59
CA ASP A 34 -11.70 -16.79 17.51
C ASP A 34 -10.39 -16.21 18.05
N GLN A 35 -10.42 -15.62 19.25
CA GLN A 35 -9.23 -15.06 19.87
C GLN A 35 -8.18 -16.12 20.22
N GLU A 36 -8.58 -17.30 20.66
CA GLU A 36 -7.64 -18.40 20.94
C GLU A 36 -6.93 -18.86 19.66
N GLN A 37 -7.66 -18.93 18.55
CA GLN A 37 -7.10 -19.32 17.26
C GLN A 37 -6.16 -18.24 16.71
N LEU A 38 -6.55 -16.97 16.80
CA LEU A 38 -5.76 -15.83 16.31
C LEU A 38 -4.51 -15.55 17.16
N ARG A 39 -4.53 -15.91 18.45
CA ARG A 39 -3.40 -15.70 19.37
C ARG A 39 -2.47 -16.89 19.48
N ASP A 40 -2.72 -18.00 18.79
CA ASP A 40 -1.81 -19.12 18.74
C ASP A 40 -0.44 -18.67 18.20
N GLN A 41 0.61 -18.80 19.02
CA GLN A 41 2.01 -18.50 18.68
C GLN A 41 2.87 -19.75 18.54
N SER A 42 2.25 -20.95 18.58
CA SER A 42 2.97 -22.19 18.34
C SER A 42 3.46 -22.25 16.89
N GLU A 43 4.64 -22.83 16.70
CA GLU A 43 5.15 -23.11 15.36
C GLU A 43 4.23 -24.10 14.66
N ARG A 44 3.80 -23.75 13.44
CA ARG A 44 2.84 -24.52 12.65
C ARG A 44 2.96 -24.20 11.17
N MET A 45 2.32 -25.03 10.35
CA MET A 45 2.37 -24.91 8.91
C MET A 45 1.43 -23.83 8.40
N PHE A 46 1.98 -22.95 7.57
CA PHE A 46 1.26 -21.96 6.79
C PHE A 46 1.35 -22.28 5.30
N HIS A 47 0.29 -21.96 4.57
CA HIS A 47 0.25 -21.98 3.10
C HIS A 47 0.04 -20.56 2.61
N VAL A 48 1.02 -20.01 1.89
CA VAL A 48 0.91 -18.68 1.29
C VAL A 48 0.66 -18.83 -0.19
N THR A 49 -0.40 -18.20 -0.69
CA THR A 49 -0.75 -18.16 -2.10
C THR A 49 -0.74 -16.72 -2.58
N ALA A 50 -0.04 -16.45 -3.68
CA ALA A 50 -0.05 -15.14 -4.32
C ALA A 50 -0.44 -15.23 -5.79
N ILE A 51 -1.24 -14.27 -6.24
CA ILE A 51 -1.62 -14.10 -7.65
C ILE A 51 -0.69 -13.08 -8.30
N LEU A 52 -0.15 -13.43 -9.46
CA LEU A 52 0.69 -12.55 -10.26
C LEU A 52 -0.15 -11.76 -11.26
N SER A 53 0.26 -10.52 -11.53
CA SER A 53 -0.41 -9.64 -12.49
C SER A 53 0.58 -8.79 -13.28
N LYS A 54 0.14 -8.36 -14.47
CA LYS A 54 0.84 -7.40 -15.34
C LYS A 54 0.73 -5.95 -14.86
N THR A 55 -0.30 -5.67 -14.06
CA THR A 55 -0.61 -4.37 -13.47
C THR A 55 -1.21 -4.58 -12.08
N PRO A 56 -1.04 -3.65 -11.13
CA PRO A 56 -1.75 -3.73 -9.84
C PRO A 56 -3.24 -3.97 -10.04
N LEU A 57 -3.81 -4.98 -9.35
CA LEU A 57 -5.24 -5.25 -9.41
C LEU A 57 -6.00 -4.25 -8.54
N LEU A 58 -6.87 -3.46 -9.16
CA LEU A 58 -7.83 -2.59 -8.51
C LEU A 58 -9.21 -3.20 -8.72
N ASP A 59 -9.69 -3.95 -7.74
CA ASP A 59 -11.05 -4.48 -7.79
C ASP A 59 -12.02 -3.44 -7.19
N GLU A 60 -13.23 -3.36 -7.75
CA GLU A 60 -14.33 -2.56 -7.19
C GLU A 60 -14.90 -3.20 -5.90
N ASP A 61 -14.71 -4.52 -5.74
CA ASP A 61 -15.17 -5.33 -4.61
C ASP A 61 -14.02 -6.20 -4.06
N ILE A 62 -14.09 -6.61 -2.78
CA ILE A 62 -13.18 -7.63 -2.24
C ILE A 62 -13.60 -9.02 -2.75
N ASP A 63 -13.01 -9.47 -3.86
CA ASP A 63 -13.11 -10.87 -4.30
C ASP A 63 -11.97 -11.70 -3.70
N LEU A 64 -12.25 -12.62 -2.78
CA LEU A 64 -11.21 -13.42 -2.13
C LEU A 64 -10.70 -14.62 -2.97
N SER A 65 -11.16 -14.77 -4.21
CA SER A 65 -10.77 -15.89 -5.05
C SER A 65 -9.32 -15.81 -5.53
N LEU A 66 -8.60 -16.92 -5.33
CA LEU A 66 -7.21 -17.13 -5.78
C LEU A 66 -7.14 -18.15 -6.93
N ALA A 67 -8.14 -18.09 -7.80
CA ALA A 67 -8.16 -18.92 -8.98
C ALA A 67 -7.00 -18.53 -9.90
N VAL A 68 -6.24 -19.52 -10.37
CA VAL A 68 -5.06 -19.31 -11.23
C VAL A 68 -5.39 -18.49 -12.47
N GLU A 69 -6.61 -18.64 -13.01
CA GLU A 69 -7.10 -17.90 -14.18
C GLU A 69 -7.27 -16.39 -13.95
N ARG A 70 -7.27 -15.90 -12.70
CA ARG A 70 -7.27 -14.47 -12.42
C ARG A 70 -5.87 -13.85 -12.49
N GLY A 71 -4.84 -14.68 -12.44
CA GLY A 71 -3.46 -14.25 -12.55
C GLY A 71 -2.96 -14.28 -13.99
N GLY A 72 -1.88 -13.56 -14.23
CA GLY A 72 -1.15 -13.56 -15.48
C GLY A 72 0.00 -12.58 -15.43
N SER A 73 1.18 -13.02 -15.83
CA SER A 73 2.36 -12.17 -16.00
C SER A 73 2.77 -12.16 -17.47
N TYR A 74 3.86 -11.47 -17.80
CA TYR A 74 4.45 -11.53 -19.13
C TYR A 74 5.34 -12.77 -19.35
N ILE A 75 5.46 -13.63 -18.34
CA ILE A 75 6.32 -14.82 -18.38
C ILE A 75 5.49 -16.02 -18.80
N ASN A 76 5.86 -16.65 -19.91
CA ASN A 76 5.20 -17.85 -20.40
C ASN A 76 5.92 -19.12 -19.95
N ALA A 77 5.15 -20.16 -19.63
CA ALA A 77 5.66 -21.50 -19.40
C ALA A 77 6.29 -22.06 -20.69
N SER A 78 7.40 -22.80 -20.55
CA SER A 78 7.88 -23.68 -21.62
C SER A 78 6.77 -24.62 -22.08
N PRO A 79 6.68 -24.98 -23.39
CA PRO A 79 5.68 -25.89 -23.97
C PRO A 79 5.34 -27.12 -23.11
N ASP A 80 6.34 -27.70 -22.45
CA ASP A 80 6.23 -28.94 -21.68
C ASP A 80 6.04 -28.73 -20.16
N ALA A 81 6.06 -27.48 -19.68
CA ALA A 81 5.94 -27.17 -18.27
C ALA A 81 4.47 -27.16 -17.83
N VAL A 82 4.11 -28.07 -16.92
CA VAL A 82 2.80 -28.08 -16.24
C VAL A 82 2.86 -27.21 -14.97
N THR A 83 3.84 -27.47 -14.12
CA THR A 83 4.10 -26.73 -12.88
C THR A 83 5.61 -26.66 -12.68
N SER A 84 6.12 -25.56 -12.12
CA SER A 84 7.54 -25.46 -11.75
C SER A 84 7.70 -25.44 -10.24
N LEU A 85 8.65 -26.22 -9.73
CA LEU A 85 8.94 -26.31 -8.30
C LEU A 85 10.36 -25.77 -8.05
N ILE A 86 10.47 -24.76 -7.21
CA ILE A 86 11.75 -24.22 -6.73
C ILE A 86 11.90 -24.63 -5.28
N LYS A 87 12.92 -25.43 -4.99
CA LYS A 87 13.27 -25.82 -3.62
C LYS A 87 14.24 -24.79 -3.06
N THR A 88 13.90 -24.20 -1.92
CA THR A 88 14.76 -23.25 -1.20
C THR A 88 15.04 -23.78 0.21
N SER A 89 16.00 -23.18 0.92
CA SER A 89 16.22 -23.48 2.34
C SER A 89 15.06 -23.03 3.25
N LEU A 90 14.18 -22.15 2.75
CA LEU A 90 13.06 -21.57 3.50
C LEU A 90 11.73 -22.29 3.26
N GLY A 91 11.65 -23.13 2.24
CA GLY A 91 10.43 -23.84 1.85
C GLY A 91 10.37 -24.15 0.36
N ASN A 92 9.25 -24.73 -0.06
CA ASN A 92 8.98 -25.09 -1.44
C ASN A 92 8.12 -24.02 -2.10
N ILE A 93 8.58 -23.49 -3.23
CA ILE A 93 7.82 -22.54 -4.05
C ILE A 93 7.26 -23.30 -5.25
N THR A 94 5.95 -23.32 -5.39
CA THR A 94 5.25 -23.91 -6.53
C THR A 94 4.71 -22.80 -7.43
N LEU A 95 5.05 -22.87 -8.71
CA LEU A 95 4.68 -21.91 -9.74
C LEU A 95 3.66 -22.55 -10.68
N SER A 96 2.50 -21.92 -10.79
CA SER A 96 1.39 -22.37 -11.64
C SER A 96 1.09 -21.38 -12.75
N HIS A 97 0.62 -21.91 -13.88
CA HIS A 97 0.30 -21.16 -15.08
C HIS A 97 -1.21 -21.15 -15.34
N ASN A 98 -1.72 -20.07 -15.94
CA ASN A 98 -3.12 -19.99 -16.37
C ASN A 98 -3.36 -20.71 -17.70
N SER A 99 -4.59 -20.68 -18.21
CA SER A 99 -4.97 -21.24 -19.51
C SER A 99 -4.24 -20.63 -20.71
N HIS A 100 -3.70 -19.41 -20.57
CA HIS A 100 -2.85 -18.74 -21.57
C HIS A 100 -1.37 -19.11 -21.43
N ARG A 101 -1.04 -20.04 -20.51
CA ARG A 101 0.32 -20.47 -20.15
C ARG A 101 1.18 -19.38 -19.51
N GLU A 102 0.57 -18.30 -19.05
CA GLU A 102 1.27 -17.24 -18.34
C GLU A 102 1.49 -17.66 -16.89
N LEU A 103 2.66 -17.38 -16.33
CA LEU A 103 2.92 -17.57 -14.91
C LEU A 103 1.96 -16.67 -14.12
N ALA A 104 1.11 -17.30 -13.30
CA ALA A 104 -0.10 -16.66 -12.78
C ALA A 104 -0.26 -16.79 -11.27
N ARG A 105 0.31 -17.84 -10.66
CA ARG A 105 0.17 -18.08 -9.21
C ARG A 105 1.45 -18.66 -8.62
N ILE A 106 1.76 -18.21 -7.41
CA ILE A 106 2.86 -18.72 -6.59
C ILE A 106 2.26 -19.28 -5.30
N GLU A 107 2.68 -20.47 -4.92
CA GLU A 107 2.30 -21.11 -3.67
C GLU A 107 3.56 -21.46 -2.87
N PHE A 108 3.49 -21.29 -1.56
CA PHE A 108 4.62 -21.49 -0.66
C PHE A 108 4.17 -22.10 0.66
N GLU A 109 4.85 -23.16 1.07
CA GLU A 109 4.63 -23.81 2.35
C GLU A 109 5.82 -23.59 3.29
N CYS A 110 5.52 -23.14 4.51
CA CYS A 110 6.55 -22.93 5.54
C CYS A 110 6.00 -23.17 6.96
N ALA A 111 6.91 -23.40 7.89
CA ALA A 111 6.63 -23.39 9.32
C ALA A 111 6.91 -21.99 9.88
N ALA A 112 5.98 -21.45 10.68
CA ALA A 112 6.15 -20.17 11.37
C ALA A 112 5.32 -20.13 12.66
N ALA A 113 5.61 -19.17 13.54
CA ALA A 113 4.82 -18.90 14.75
C ALA A 113 3.60 -17.98 14.48
N SER A 114 3.61 -17.26 13.36
CA SER A 114 2.60 -16.26 13.02
C SER A 114 2.48 -16.06 11.51
N GLN A 115 1.35 -15.52 11.07
CA GLN A 115 1.08 -15.10 9.70
C GLN A 115 2.09 -14.07 9.16
N ILE A 116 2.53 -13.13 10.00
CA ILE A 116 3.53 -12.10 9.66
C ILE A 116 4.88 -12.79 9.42
N GLY A 117 5.23 -13.77 10.27
CA GLY A 117 6.42 -14.58 10.07
C GLY A 117 6.36 -15.37 8.76
N ALA A 118 5.23 -16.01 8.47
CA ALA A 118 5.03 -16.77 7.24
C ALA A 118 5.09 -15.88 5.98
N LEU A 119 4.46 -14.71 5.99
CA LEU A 119 4.54 -13.73 4.89
C LEU A 119 5.97 -13.19 4.72
N GLY A 120 6.68 -12.94 5.81
CA GLY A 120 8.09 -12.56 5.77
C GLY A 120 8.97 -13.63 5.11
N LEU A 121 8.78 -14.90 5.48
CA LEU A 121 9.48 -16.03 4.86
C LEU A 121 9.12 -16.17 3.38
N PHE A 122 7.83 -16.03 3.03
CA PHE A 122 7.36 -16.05 1.65
C PHE A 122 8.07 -14.99 0.80
N HIS A 123 8.07 -13.73 1.23
CA HIS A 123 8.74 -12.65 0.50
C HIS A 123 10.25 -12.86 0.42
N THR A 124 10.88 -13.34 1.49
CA THR A 124 12.32 -13.66 1.48
C THR A 124 12.66 -14.74 0.46
N ALA A 125 11.78 -15.74 0.29
CA ALA A 125 11.97 -16.83 -0.65
C ALA A 125 11.62 -16.44 -2.10
N VAL A 126 10.56 -15.64 -2.30
CA VAL A 126 9.96 -15.38 -3.62
C VAL A 126 10.43 -14.08 -4.25
N SER A 127 10.56 -12.99 -3.48
CA SER A 127 10.92 -11.66 -4.03
C SER A 127 12.22 -11.69 -4.83
N PRO A 128 13.35 -12.28 -4.37
CA PRO A 128 14.60 -12.28 -5.14
C PRO A 128 14.47 -12.98 -6.50
N PHE A 129 13.65 -14.03 -6.56
CA PHE A 129 13.35 -14.71 -7.82
C PHE A 129 12.57 -13.78 -8.75
N LEU A 130 11.51 -13.12 -8.27
CA LEU A 130 10.72 -12.19 -9.08
C LEU A 130 11.51 -10.97 -9.54
N ASP A 131 12.36 -10.41 -8.66
CA ASP A 131 13.25 -9.30 -8.98
C ASP A 131 14.22 -9.70 -10.11
N HIS A 132 14.83 -10.88 -10.00
CA HIS A 132 15.76 -11.39 -11.00
C HIS A 132 15.07 -11.71 -12.34
N ILE A 133 13.87 -12.30 -12.31
CA ILE A 133 13.10 -12.55 -13.54
C ILE A 133 12.68 -11.24 -14.20
N SER A 134 12.24 -10.25 -13.42
CA SER A 134 11.90 -8.93 -13.95
C SER A 134 13.11 -8.25 -14.61
N TYR A 135 14.30 -8.39 -14.03
CA TYR A 135 15.56 -7.94 -14.62
C TYR A 135 15.90 -8.66 -15.93
N LEU A 136 15.87 -10.01 -15.94
CA LEU A 136 16.24 -10.81 -17.11
C LEU A 136 15.27 -10.63 -18.28
N ALA A 137 13.97 -10.62 -18.00
CA ALA A 137 12.93 -10.55 -19.02
C ALA A 137 12.53 -9.10 -19.38
N ASN A 138 13.00 -8.10 -18.61
CA ASN A 138 12.64 -6.69 -18.78
C ASN A 138 11.11 -6.47 -18.83
N VAL A 139 10.39 -7.08 -17.90
CA VAL A 139 8.93 -6.98 -17.78
C VAL A 139 8.51 -6.77 -16.33
N PRO A 140 7.41 -6.05 -16.07
CA PRO A 140 6.90 -5.89 -14.72
C PRO A 140 6.20 -7.17 -14.26
N ILE A 141 6.35 -7.49 -12.98
CA ILE A 141 5.64 -8.57 -12.31
C ILE A 141 5.13 -8.03 -10.97
N HIS A 142 3.82 -8.11 -10.76
CA HIS A 142 3.21 -7.64 -9.52
C HIS A 142 2.62 -8.80 -8.73
N LEU A 143 2.94 -8.88 -7.44
CA LEU A 143 2.18 -9.66 -6.46
C LEU A 143 0.87 -8.92 -6.20
N ALA A 144 -0.17 -9.33 -6.91
CA ALA A 144 -1.44 -8.61 -6.95
C ALA A 144 -2.24 -8.81 -5.66
N ARG A 145 -2.23 -10.05 -5.16
CA ARG A 145 -2.98 -10.51 -4.00
C ARG A 145 -2.22 -11.61 -3.32
N THR A 146 -2.29 -11.62 -2.00
CA THR A 146 -1.67 -12.64 -1.17
C THR A 146 -2.67 -13.11 -0.13
N GLU A 147 -2.80 -14.42 -0.01
CA GLU A 147 -3.44 -15.09 1.10
C GLU A 147 -2.39 -15.88 1.87
N CYS A 148 -2.47 -15.82 3.19
CA CYS A 148 -1.75 -16.70 4.08
C CYS A 148 -2.78 -17.53 4.86
N MET A 149 -2.71 -18.85 4.76
CA MET A 149 -3.61 -19.77 5.46
C MET A 149 -2.85 -20.47 6.59
N ASP A 150 -3.32 -20.29 7.82
CA ASP A 150 -2.93 -21.10 8.98
C ASP A 150 -3.64 -22.46 8.90
N LYS A 151 -2.90 -23.51 8.51
CA LYS A 151 -3.49 -24.84 8.31
C LYS A 151 -4.00 -25.48 9.60
N LYS A 152 -3.37 -25.17 10.74
CA LYS A 152 -3.74 -25.76 12.04
C LYS A 152 -5.04 -25.17 12.57
N ASN A 153 -5.19 -23.85 12.44
CA ASN A 153 -6.35 -23.14 12.97
C ASN A 153 -7.42 -22.85 11.93
N ASN A 154 -7.17 -23.18 10.65
CA ASN A 154 -8.06 -22.89 9.54
C ASN A 154 -8.43 -21.39 9.47
N VAL A 155 -7.41 -20.55 9.61
CA VAL A 155 -7.54 -19.08 9.55
C VAL A 155 -6.92 -18.59 8.27
N HIS A 156 -7.66 -17.78 7.53
CA HIS A 156 -7.23 -17.15 6.29
C HIS A 156 -6.96 -15.68 6.53
N PHE A 157 -5.78 -15.23 6.10
CA PHE A 157 -5.34 -13.84 6.16
C PHE A 157 -5.18 -13.34 4.73
N TYR A 158 -5.86 -12.26 4.38
CA TYR A 158 -5.79 -11.64 3.06
C TYR A 158 -5.24 -10.23 3.16
N ASP A 159 -4.26 -9.93 2.32
CA ASP A 159 -3.77 -8.57 2.10
C ASP A 159 -4.39 -8.02 0.82
N TYR A 160 -4.98 -6.82 0.91
CA TYR A 160 -5.61 -6.14 -0.22
C TYR A 160 -5.37 -4.63 -0.15
N ILE A 161 -5.64 -3.94 -1.26
CA ILE A 161 -5.74 -2.48 -1.27
C ILE A 161 -7.20 -2.12 -1.15
N ASN A 162 -7.54 -1.24 -0.20
CA ASN A 162 -8.91 -0.80 -0.01
C ASN A 162 -9.45 -0.17 -1.32
N PRO A 163 -10.58 -0.66 -1.86
CA PRO A 163 -11.17 -0.16 -3.10
C PRO A 163 -11.57 1.32 -3.01
N HIS A 164 -11.55 2.02 -4.15
CA HIS A 164 -12.00 3.40 -4.25
C HIS A 164 -13.52 3.45 -4.47
N PRO A 165 -14.29 4.27 -3.71
CA PRO A 165 -15.71 4.42 -3.94
C PRO A 165 -15.98 5.19 -5.23
N HIS A 166 -17.14 4.95 -5.85
CA HIS A 166 -17.65 5.83 -6.90
C HIS A 166 -17.96 7.20 -6.31
N VAL A 167 -17.47 8.26 -6.96
CA VAL A 167 -17.72 9.65 -6.56
C VAL A 167 -18.46 10.38 -7.66
N THR A 168 -19.45 11.18 -7.28
CA THR A 168 -20.11 12.12 -8.20
C THR A 168 -19.45 13.48 -8.04
N LEU A 169 -18.93 14.03 -9.13
CA LEU A 169 -18.35 15.37 -9.14
C LEU A 169 -19.45 16.43 -9.16
N ASN A 170 -19.29 17.48 -8.37
CA ASN A 170 -20.14 18.68 -8.48
C ASN A 170 -19.70 19.49 -9.71
N PRO A 171 -20.51 19.56 -10.79
CA PRO A 171 -20.10 20.23 -12.03
C PRO A 171 -20.02 21.76 -11.89
N HIS A 172 -20.53 22.33 -10.80
CA HIS A 172 -20.59 23.78 -10.58
C HIS A 172 -19.49 24.32 -9.66
N GLU A 173 -18.61 23.44 -9.17
CA GLU A 173 -17.61 23.75 -8.16
C GLU A 173 -16.22 23.36 -8.64
N ALA A 174 -15.65 24.14 -9.56
CA ALA A 174 -14.26 23.97 -9.96
C ALA A 174 -13.61 25.34 -10.20
N ARG A 175 -12.86 25.81 -9.20
CA ARG A 175 -11.83 26.83 -9.37
C ARG A 175 -10.49 26.12 -9.36
N ILE A 176 -9.75 26.23 -10.47
CA ILE A 176 -8.42 25.64 -10.61
C ILE A 176 -7.41 26.78 -10.58
N PHE A 177 -6.53 26.76 -9.58
CA PHE A 177 -5.49 27.77 -9.44
C PHE A 177 -4.19 27.29 -10.10
N THR A 178 -3.62 28.10 -10.98
CA THR A 178 -2.41 27.77 -11.76
C THR A 178 -1.26 27.31 -10.88
N ARG A 179 -1.05 27.97 -9.74
CA ARG A 179 0.04 27.65 -8.79
C ARG A 179 -0.12 26.28 -8.13
N VAL A 180 -1.35 25.76 -8.05
CA VAL A 180 -1.68 24.48 -7.39
C VAL A 180 -1.66 23.31 -8.38
N LEU A 181 -1.67 23.57 -9.70
CA LEU A 181 -1.67 22.53 -10.74
C LEU A 181 -0.60 21.43 -10.54
N PRO A 182 0.68 21.75 -10.22
CA PRO A 182 1.68 20.71 -10.02
C PRO A 182 1.38 19.82 -8.80
N LEU A 183 0.72 20.36 -7.77
CA LEU A 183 0.33 19.60 -6.59
C LEU A 183 -0.77 18.58 -6.91
N TYR A 184 -1.77 18.97 -7.71
CA TYR A 184 -2.79 18.03 -8.19
C TYR A 184 -2.20 16.93 -9.06
N ALA A 185 -1.24 17.27 -9.91
CA ALA A 185 -0.55 16.29 -10.75
C ALA A 185 0.16 15.22 -9.90
N LEU A 186 0.92 15.64 -8.88
CA LEU A 186 1.57 14.73 -7.93
C LEU A 186 0.55 13.92 -7.11
N TYR A 187 -0.55 14.54 -6.68
CA TYR A 187 -1.59 13.82 -5.94
C TYR A 187 -2.24 12.73 -6.79
N ARG A 188 -2.55 13.02 -8.06
CA ARG A 188 -3.06 12.04 -9.02
C ARG A 188 -2.05 10.92 -9.28
N GLU A 189 -0.77 11.27 -9.43
CA GLU A 189 0.30 10.28 -9.62
C GLU A 189 0.39 9.32 -8.42
N ALA A 190 0.30 9.85 -7.20
CA ALA A 190 0.25 9.04 -5.98
C ALA A 190 -0.97 8.11 -5.92
N LYS A 191 -2.12 8.54 -6.46
CA LYS A 191 -3.33 7.71 -6.51
C LYS A 191 -3.26 6.60 -7.55
N ASN A 192 -2.52 6.82 -8.64
CA ASN A 192 -2.40 5.85 -9.73
C ASN A 192 -1.25 4.85 -9.53
N SER A 193 -0.31 5.13 -8.62
CA SER A 193 0.84 4.26 -8.36
C SER A 193 0.49 3.07 -7.47
N GLY A 194 1.04 1.89 -7.79
CA GLY A 194 0.99 0.71 -6.93
C GLY A 194 2.13 0.60 -5.91
N SER A 195 3.15 1.46 -5.99
CA SER A 195 4.35 1.38 -5.12
C SER A 195 4.19 2.25 -3.88
N PRO A 196 4.22 1.69 -2.65
CA PRO A 196 4.10 2.49 -1.43
C PRO A 196 5.24 3.52 -1.30
N PHE A 197 6.45 3.19 -1.73
CA PHE A 197 7.59 4.11 -1.72
C PHE A 197 7.35 5.31 -2.65
N TYR A 198 6.91 5.06 -3.88
CA TYR A 198 6.69 6.13 -4.84
C TYR A 198 5.49 6.99 -4.45
N ARG A 199 4.41 6.38 -3.94
CA ARG A 199 3.26 7.11 -3.39
C ARG A 199 3.67 8.04 -2.25
N PHE A 200 4.47 7.53 -1.32
CA PHE A 200 5.04 8.35 -0.24
C PHE A 200 5.84 9.53 -0.81
N LEU A 201 6.73 9.29 -1.77
CA LEU A 201 7.51 10.36 -2.41
C LEU A 201 6.63 11.41 -3.11
N CYS A 202 5.58 11.01 -3.82
CA CYS A 202 4.65 11.95 -4.45
C CYS A 202 3.99 12.86 -3.41
N TYR A 203 3.47 12.28 -2.32
CA TYR A 203 2.87 13.07 -1.23
C TYR A 203 3.92 13.94 -0.50
N TYR A 204 5.12 13.42 -0.29
CA TYR A 204 6.24 14.19 0.26
C TYR A 204 6.58 15.40 -0.62
N LYS A 205 6.64 15.21 -1.94
CA LYS A 205 6.95 16.28 -2.90
C LYS A 205 5.87 17.36 -2.94
N ILE A 206 4.62 17.03 -2.64
CA ILE A 206 3.58 18.04 -2.43
C ILE A 206 3.92 18.92 -1.24
N LEU A 207 4.30 18.34 -0.10
CA LEU A 207 4.68 19.08 1.11
C LEU A 207 5.95 19.92 0.86
N GLU A 208 7.01 19.29 0.34
CA GLU A 208 8.29 19.94 0.03
C GLU A 208 8.09 21.12 -0.94
N GLY A 209 7.46 20.88 -2.09
CA GLY A 209 7.22 21.91 -3.10
C GLY A 209 6.34 23.05 -2.59
N THR A 210 5.37 22.73 -1.72
CA THR A 210 4.52 23.76 -1.12
C THR A 210 5.31 24.66 -0.18
N TYR A 211 6.06 24.09 0.76
CA TYR A 211 6.80 24.85 1.76
C TYR A 211 8.04 25.56 1.20
N ALA A 212 8.72 24.97 0.22
CA ALA A 212 9.96 25.51 -0.33
C ALA A 212 9.75 26.54 -1.45
N HIS A 213 8.69 26.40 -2.27
CA HIS A 213 8.54 27.18 -3.50
C HIS A 213 7.21 27.91 -3.59
N ILE A 214 6.10 27.17 -3.60
CA ILE A 214 4.77 27.72 -3.87
C ILE A 214 4.38 28.78 -2.84
N ARG A 215 4.57 28.49 -1.55
CA ARG A 215 4.11 29.35 -0.47
C ARG A 215 4.96 30.60 -0.29
N PRO A 216 6.31 30.53 -0.31
CA PRO A 216 7.13 31.73 -0.33
C PRO A 216 6.79 32.68 -1.49
N GLU A 217 6.61 32.15 -2.70
CA GLU A 217 6.25 32.95 -3.87
C GLU A 217 4.86 33.58 -3.73
N PHE A 218 3.87 32.81 -3.28
CA PHE A 218 2.52 33.30 -3.02
C PHE A 218 2.52 34.48 -2.04
N PHE A 219 3.21 34.35 -0.89
CA PHE A 219 3.25 35.42 0.10
C PHE A 219 4.07 36.63 -0.38
N LEU A 220 5.06 36.43 -1.26
CA LEU A 220 5.75 37.54 -1.91
C LEU A 220 4.80 38.32 -2.82
N GLU A 221 4.03 37.62 -3.66
CA GLU A 221 3.03 38.23 -4.52
C GLU A 221 1.94 38.97 -3.74
N ALA A 222 1.41 38.36 -2.68
CA ALA A 222 0.42 38.98 -1.81
C ALA A 222 0.93 40.31 -1.21
N ARG A 223 2.19 40.32 -0.75
CA ARG A 223 2.84 41.55 -0.26
C ARG A 223 2.97 42.61 -1.35
N THR A 224 3.39 42.22 -2.55
CA THR A 224 3.49 43.13 -3.71
C THR A 224 2.14 43.74 -4.09
N ARG A 225 1.06 42.97 -3.97
CA ARG A 225 -0.32 43.43 -4.21
C ARG A 225 -0.95 44.15 -2.99
N ALA A 226 -0.20 44.32 -1.90
CA ALA A 226 -0.70 44.85 -0.63
C ALA A 226 -1.95 44.12 -0.09
N VAL A 227 -2.10 42.83 -0.41
CA VAL A 227 -3.19 41.98 0.08
C VAL A 227 -2.78 41.34 1.40
N LYS A 228 -3.58 41.56 2.44
CA LYS A 228 -3.40 40.89 3.74
C LYS A 228 -4.08 39.52 3.72
N VAL A 229 -3.29 38.47 3.60
CA VAL A 229 -3.77 37.08 3.60
C VAL A 229 -4.04 36.61 5.03
N VAL A 230 -5.19 35.99 5.24
CA VAL A 230 -5.53 35.29 6.48
C VAL A 230 -4.88 33.91 6.45
N THR A 231 -3.95 33.67 7.37
CA THR A 231 -3.22 32.39 7.47
C THR A 231 -3.97 31.38 8.32
N GLU A 232 -3.91 30.11 7.94
CA GLU A 232 -4.53 29.00 8.66
C GLU A 232 -3.46 28.11 9.31
N LYS A 233 -3.80 27.51 10.46
CA LYS A 233 -2.93 26.56 11.12
C LYS A 233 -3.07 25.19 10.46
N GLU A 234 -1.98 24.69 9.89
CA GLU A 234 -1.90 23.36 9.29
C GLU A 234 -1.55 22.32 10.35
N VAL A 235 -2.51 21.48 10.72
CA VAL A 235 -2.31 20.38 11.67
C VAL A 235 -2.68 19.03 11.05
N VAL A 236 -2.04 17.96 11.54
CA VAL A 236 -2.42 16.59 11.17
C VAL A 236 -3.90 16.39 11.54
N PRO A 237 -4.78 16.05 10.58
CA PRO A 237 -6.20 15.95 10.83
C PRO A 237 -6.51 14.75 11.73
N ASP A 238 -7.59 14.89 12.51
CA ASP A 238 -8.14 13.77 13.26
C ASP A 238 -8.87 12.82 12.29
N HIS A 239 -8.45 11.57 12.26
CA HIS A 239 -8.99 10.52 11.42
C HIS A 239 -9.00 9.21 12.21
N GLU A 240 -10.10 8.45 12.12
CA GLU A 240 -10.32 7.23 12.91
C GLU A 240 -9.13 6.26 12.83
N GLU A 241 -8.71 5.88 11.62
CA GLU A 241 -7.53 5.02 11.40
C GLU A 241 -6.21 5.58 11.93
N LEU A 242 -6.03 6.91 11.93
CA LEU A 242 -4.82 7.50 12.47
C LEU A 242 -4.80 7.41 14.00
N ARG A 243 -5.94 7.35 14.69
CA ARG A 243 -5.96 7.23 16.16
C ARG A 243 -5.31 5.94 16.64
N PHE A 244 -5.43 4.86 15.85
CA PHE A 244 -4.84 3.57 16.19
C PHE A 244 -3.35 3.47 15.84
N SER A 245 -2.94 4.09 14.73
CA SER A 245 -1.60 3.90 14.16
C SER A 245 -0.64 5.07 14.41
N HIS A 246 -1.16 6.29 14.45
CA HIS A 246 -0.41 7.55 14.49
C HIS A 246 -1.08 8.57 15.44
N GLY A 247 -1.74 8.08 16.50
CA GLY A 247 -2.58 8.92 17.37
C GLY A 247 -1.79 10.04 18.04
N ASP A 248 -0.49 9.83 18.27
CA ASP A 248 0.42 10.84 18.82
C ASP A 248 0.67 12.01 17.85
N GLN A 249 0.40 11.85 16.55
CA GLN A 249 0.63 12.89 15.54
C GLN A 249 -0.55 13.84 15.35
N ILE A 250 -1.76 13.38 15.67
CA ILE A 250 -3.00 14.13 15.46
C ILE A 250 -2.91 15.49 16.18
N GLY A 251 -3.26 16.57 15.47
CA GLY A 251 -3.20 17.94 15.98
C GLY A 251 -1.80 18.59 16.03
N LYS A 252 -0.71 17.83 15.79
CA LYS A 252 0.62 18.41 15.61
C LYS A 252 0.69 19.21 14.31
N SER A 253 1.57 20.21 14.26
CA SER A 253 1.86 20.96 13.04
C SER A 253 2.33 20.03 11.92
N ILE A 254 1.73 20.14 10.73
CA ILE A 254 2.14 19.32 9.56
C ILE A 254 3.60 19.58 9.23
N LYS A 255 4.05 20.84 9.26
CA LYS A 255 5.46 21.19 9.01
C LYS A 255 6.40 20.49 9.98
N THR A 256 6.02 20.41 11.26
CA THR A 256 6.83 19.73 12.29
C THR A 256 6.89 18.22 12.04
N VAL A 257 5.79 17.57 11.66
CA VAL A 257 5.79 16.14 11.31
C VAL A 257 6.60 15.90 10.03
N PHE A 258 6.48 16.78 9.03
CA PHE A 258 7.26 16.74 7.81
C PHE A 258 8.77 16.81 8.06
N ASP A 259 9.23 17.75 8.90
CA ASP A 259 10.65 17.95 9.21
C ASP A 259 11.21 16.83 10.10
N ASN A 260 10.46 16.41 11.12
CA ASN A 260 11.00 15.54 12.18
C ASN A 260 10.72 14.05 11.96
N ARG A 261 9.79 13.71 11.06
CA ARG A 261 9.43 12.32 10.75
C ARG A 261 9.57 12.02 9.27
N PHE A 262 8.74 12.64 8.42
CA PHE A 262 8.65 12.23 7.02
C PHE A 262 9.97 12.41 6.26
N THR A 263 10.73 13.45 6.57
CA THR A 263 12.05 13.67 5.97
C THR A 263 13.07 12.63 6.45
N PRO A 264 13.47 12.61 7.74
CA PRO A 264 14.59 11.78 8.18
C PRO A 264 14.29 10.29 8.23
N GLN A 265 13.04 9.88 8.45
CA GLN A 265 12.70 8.46 8.66
C GLN A 265 12.23 7.74 7.40
N PHE A 266 11.92 8.47 6.32
CA PHE A 266 11.30 7.88 5.13
C PHE A 266 11.87 8.45 3.83
N ARG A 267 11.80 9.76 3.61
CA ARG A 267 12.33 10.36 2.37
C ARG A 267 13.82 10.12 2.23
N ASP A 268 14.59 10.34 3.30
CA ASP A 268 16.05 10.18 3.25
C ASP A 268 16.45 8.74 2.99
N GLU A 269 15.68 7.77 3.51
CA GLU A 269 15.96 6.37 3.26
C GLU A 269 15.70 5.95 1.81
N ILE A 270 14.61 6.44 1.21
CA ILE A 270 14.37 6.21 -0.22
C ILE A 270 15.44 6.92 -1.06
N ALA A 271 15.78 8.16 -0.73
CA ALA A 271 16.71 8.97 -1.50
C ALA A 271 18.16 8.45 -1.43
N HIS A 272 18.58 7.91 -0.29
CA HIS A 272 19.94 7.42 -0.07
C HIS A 272 20.09 5.91 -0.25
N TYR A 273 18.99 5.19 -0.51
CA TYR A 273 18.97 3.72 -0.63
C TYR A 273 19.50 3.01 0.64
N LEU A 274 19.37 3.67 1.79
CA LEU A 274 19.91 3.24 3.08
C LEU A 274 18.87 3.46 4.17
N LEU A 275 18.61 2.43 4.96
CA LEU A 275 17.80 2.49 6.17
C LEU A 275 18.55 3.24 7.28
N SER A 276 17.82 3.68 8.31
CA SER A 276 18.40 4.40 9.46
C SER A 276 19.50 3.63 10.20
N ASP A 277 19.53 2.29 10.09
CA ASP A 277 20.54 1.41 10.69
C ASP A 277 21.76 1.17 9.77
N GLY A 278 21.79 1.80 8.59
CA GLY A 278 22.85 1.64 7.58
C GLY A 278 22.67 0.43 6.65
N ALA A 279 21.62 -0.37 6.81
CA ALA A 279 21.30 -1.44 5.88
C ALA A 279 20.78 -0.88 4.54
N VAL A 280 20.99 -1.64 3.46
CA VAL A 280 20.49 -1.25 2.14
C VAL A 280 18.96 -1.40 2.09
N LEU A 281 18.26 -0.37 1.60
CA LEU A 281 16.82 -0.45 1.39
C LEU A 281 16.51 -1.44 0.26
N ASN A 282 15.96 -2.60 0.59
CA ASN A 282 15.37 -3.48 -0.40
C ASN A 282 13.87 -3.17 -0.55
N VAL A 283 13.47 -2.65 -1.71
CA VAL A 283 12.07 -2.28 -1.98
C VAL A 283 11.14 -3.50 -2.15
N SER A 284 11.70 -4.69 -2.25
CA SER A 284 10.96 -5.97 -2.28
C SER A 284 10.94 -6.67 -0.91
N ASP A 285 11.56 -6.07 0.13
CA ASP A 285 11.50 -6.55 1.51
C ASP A 285 10.12 -6.28 2.14
N PHE A 286 9.56 -7.32 2.77
CA PHE A 286 8.22 -7.28 3.36
C PHE A 286 8.09 -6.23 4.47
N ASN A 287 9.09 -6.11 5.35
CA ASN A 287 9.02 -5.18 6.46
C ASN A 287 9.14 -3.73 5.98
N ALA A 288 10.00 -3.47 5.01
CA ALA A 288 10.11 -2.17 4.36
C ALA A 288 8.78 -1.77 3.69
N VAL A 289 8.21 -2.65 2.85
CA VAL A 289 6.90 -2.42 2.19
C VAL A 289 5.81 -2.11 3.21
N ARG A 290 5.71 -2.92 4.28
CA ARG A 290 4.69 -2.71 5.33
C ARG A 290 4.89 -1.41 6.09
N ARG A 291 6.14 -1.06 6.42
CA ARG A 291 6.46 0.18 7.14
C ARG A 291 6.10 1.41 6.31
N PHE A 292 6.46 1.46 5.03
CA PHE A 292 6.05 2.57 4.15
C PHE A 292 4.55 2.58 3.90
N GLY A 293 3.92 1.41 3.72
CA GLY A 293 2.47 1.27 3.58
C GLY A 293 1.68 1.83 4.76
N GLY A 294 2.20 1.64 5.98
CA GLY A 294 1.60 2.16 7.21
C GLY A 294 1.55 3.69 7.30
N GLU A 295 2.50 4.40 6.69
CA GLU A 295 2.54 5.87 6.72
C GLU A 295 1.66 6.54 5.66
N LEU A 296 1.22 5.80 4.64
CA LEU A 296 0.60 6.39 3.45
C LEU A 296 -0.61 7.24 3.77
N LEU A 297 -1.45 6.80 4.72
CA LEU A 297 -2.62 7.56 5.13
C LEU A 297 -2.24 8.89 5.79
N ALA A 298 -1.26 8.86 6.70
CA ALA A 298 -0.83 10.03 7.45
C ALA A 298 -0.28 11.11 6.53
N ILE A 299 0.64 10.75 5.63
CA ILE A 299 1.24 11.71 4.70
C ILE A 299 0.24 12.17 3.62
N GLU A 300 -0.67 11.30 3.16
CA GLU A 300 -1.73 11.69 2.23
C GLU A 300 -2.64 12.77 2.83
N LEU A 301 -3.11 12.55 4.07
CA LEU A 301 -3.99 13.50 4.75
C LEU A 301 -3.29 14.83 5.01
N CYS A 302 -1.99 14.80 5.34
CA CYS A 302 -1.18 16.01 5.42
C CYS A 302 -1.09 16.74 4.08
N ALA A 303 -0.77 16.02 2.99
CA ALA A 303 -0.67 16.59 1.65
C ALA A 303 -2.01 17.21 1.19
N ARG A 304 -3.12 16.50 1.41
CA ARG A 304 -4.47 16.99 1.10
C ARG A 304 -4.81 18.26 1.88
N THR A 305 -4.45 18.30 3.16
CA THR A 305 -4.68 19.48 4.02
C THR A 305 -3.89 20.68 3.52
N VAL A 306 -2.61 20.49 3.19
CA VAL A 306 -1.71 21.54 2.68
C VAL A 306 -2.17 22.07 1.32
N ILE A 307 -2.63 21.19 0.41
CA ILE A 307 -3.26 21.60 -0.85
C ILE A 307 -4.49 22.46 -0.59
N GLY A 308 -5.42 22.00 0.26
CA GLY A 308 -6.64 22.73 0.55
C GLY A 308 -6.41 24.09 1.19
N VAL A 309 -5.42 24.21 2.08
CA VAL A 309 -5.01 25.51 2.63
C VAL A 309 -4.42 26.41 1.54
N GLN A 310 -3.61 25.86 0.63
CA GLN A 310 -3.08 26.64 -0.49
C GLN A 310 -4.19 27.14 -1.42
N GLU A 311 -5.18 26.31 -1.76
CA GLU A 311 -6.35 26.75 -2.55
C GLU A 311 -7.09 27.93 -1.90
N ARG A 312 -7.27 27.88 -0.57
CA ARG A 312 -7.91 28.97 0.18
C ARG A 312 -7.04 30.23 0.23
N TYR A 313 -5.72 30.09 0.18
CA TYR A 313 -4.82 31.23 -0.01
C TYR A 313 -4.96 31.83 -1.41
N GLU A 314 -4.95 31.01 -2.47
CA GLU A 314 -5.14 31.49 -3.84
C GLU A 314 -6.49 32.20 -4.02
N ALA A 315 -7.56 31.68 -3.42
CA ALA A 315 -8.89 32.29 -3.45
C ALA A 315 -8.94 33.71 -2.85
N GLN A 316 -7.98 34.06 -1.97
CA GLN A 316 -7.88 35.40 -1.38
C GLN A 316 -7.16 36.40 -2.30
N LEU A 317 -6.42 35.94 -3.32
CA LEU A 317 -5.70 36.82 -4.26
C LEU A 317 -6.51 37.24 -5.49
N GLY A 318 -7.62 36.55 -5.79
CA GLY A 318 -8.45 36.82 -6.96
C GLY A 318 -7.92 36.15 -8.21
#